data_AF-A0A3D8R9P7-F1
#
_entry.id   AF-A0A3D8R9P7-F1
#
_cell.length_a   1.000
_cell.length_b   1.000
_cell.length_c   1.000
_cell.angle_alpha   90.00
_cell.angle_beta   90.00
_cell.angle_gamma   90.00
#
_symmetry.space_group_name_H-M   'P 1'
#
loop_
_entity.id
_entity.type
_entity.pdbx_description
1 polymer ?
#
loop_
_entity_poly.entity_id
_entity_poly.type
_entity_poly.pdbx_seq_one_letter_code
_entity_poly.pdbx_strand_id
1 'polypeptide(L)'
;MTCLIALAYTLGPFTVSLITNSEGSVGTRWAYRSIFVAQYGFAAIATAFVFFMPESPWWLASKGRDEKALRSLKRLESSSSPEETMKHLANIKVTLEEIRRETAGVTYLECFRKSNLRRTIVSIAPLII
;
A
#
# COMPACT_ATOMS: atom_id res chain seq x y z
N MET A 1 5.89 7.59 4.28
CA MET A 1 4.96 6.47 4.06
C MET A 1 5.11 5.36 5.11
N THR A 2 6.33 4.87 5.39
CA THR A 2 6.58 3.78 6.35
C THR A 2 6.02 4.05 7.76
N CYS A 3 6.17 5.27 8.29
CA CYS A 3 5.64 5.62 9.61
C CYS A 3 4.10 5.62 9.68
N LEU A 4 3.43 6.10 8.62
CA LEU A 4 1.96 6.13 8.58
C LEU A 4 1.38 4.71 8.52
N ILE A 5 2.03 3.82 7.77
CA ILE A 5 1.65 2.41 7.71
C ILE A 5 1.85 1.75 9.09
N ALA A 6 2.98 2.00 9.75
CA ALA A 6 3.24 1.47 11.09
C ALA A 6 2.22 1.96 12.13
N LEU A 7 1.83 3.24 12.07
CA LEU A 7 0.78 3.79 12.92
C LEU A 7 -0.60 3.15 12.65
N ALA A 8 -0.95 2.92 11.38
CA ALA A 8 -2.20 2.22 11.05
C ALA A 8 -2.20 0.78 11.61
N TYR A 9 -1.05 0.09 11.58
CA TYR A 9 -0.91 -1.26 12.13
C TYR A 9 -1.04 -1.32 13.66
N THR A 10 -0.77 -0.23 14.39
CA THR A 10 -0.95 -0.21 15.85
C THR A 10 -2.35 0.25 16.27
N LEU A 11 -2.97 1.15 15.51
CA LEU A 11 -4.32 1.66 15.81
C LEU A 11 -5.41 0.58 15.75
N GLY A 12 -5.31 -0.37 14.82
CA GLY A 12 -6.28 -1.47 14.71
C GLY A 12 -6.35 -2.34 15.97
N PRO A 13 -5.25 -3.00 16.38
CA PRO A 13 -5.19 -3.79 17.60
C PRO A 13 -5.47 -3.00 18.88
N PHE A 14 -5.10 -1.72 18.91
CA PHE A 14 -5.44 -0.83 20.01
C PHE A 14 -6.96 -0.67 20.16
N THR A 15 -7.67 -0.44 19.06
CA THR A 15 -9.13 -0.30 19.07
C THR A 15 -9.82 -1.61 19.50
N VAL A 16 -9.32 -2.75 19.04
CA VAL A 16 -9.84 -4.08 19.47
C VAL A 16 -9.61 -4.32 20.96
N SER A 17 -8.44 -3.94 21.48
CA SER A 17 -8.11 -4.07 22.91
C SER A 17 -9.05 -3.23 23.79
N LEU A 18 -9.42 -2.02 23.36
CA LEU A 18 -10.37 -1.17 24.07
C LEU A 18 -11.78 -1.79 24.12
N ILE A 19 -12.28 -2.29 22.98
CA ILE A 19 -13.60 -2.94 22.91
C ILE A 19 -13.63 -4.19 23.80
N THR A 20 -12.59 -5.01 23.71
CA THR A 20 -12.47 -6.24 24.51
C THR A 20 -12.39 -5.95 26.00
N ASN A 21 -11.71 -4.86 26.40
CA ASN A 21 -11.65 -4.44 27.80
C ASN A 21 -13.04 -4.00 28.33
N SER A 22 -13.83 -3.32 27.50
CA SER A 22 -15.18 -2.88 27.85
C SER A 22 -16.21 -4.02 27.91
N GLU A 23 -16.05 -5.05 27.08
CA GLU A 23 -17.04 -6.15 26.97
C GLU A 23 -16.61 -7.44 27.69
N GLY A 24 -15.48 -7.42 28.40
CA GLY A 24 -14.92 -8.59 29.08
C GLY A 24 -15.81 -9.22 30.16
N SER A 25 -16.80 -8.50 30.70
CA SER A 25 -17.79 -9.01 31.67
C SER A 25 -19.12 -9.42 31.04
N VAL A 26 -19.30 -9.22 29.74
CA VAL A 26 -20.56 -9.42 29.03
C VAL A 26 -20.62 -10.83 28.43
N GLY A 27 -21.30 -11.76 29.10
CA GLY A 27 -21.50 -13.13 28.63
C GLY A 27 -22.49 -13.30 27.46
N THR A 28 -22.86 -12.22 26.75
CA THR A 28 -23.83 -12.29 25.65
C THR A 28 -23.15 -12.41 24.30
N ARG A 29 -23.88 -13.00 23.33
CA ARG A 29 -23.43 -13.20 21.94
C ARG A 29 -22.99 -11.91 21.23
N TRP A 30 -23.37 -10.74 21.75
CA TRP A 30 -22.99 -9.45 21.20
C TRP A 30 -21.51 -9.10 21.45
N ALA A 31 -20.87 -9.72 22.44
CA ALA A 31 -19.50 -9.40 22.86
C ALA A 31 -18.42 -9.62 21.77
N TYR A 32 -18.62 -10.60 20.88
CA TYR A 32 -17.70 -10.81 19.76
C TYR A 32 -18.15 -10.08 18.48
N ARG A 33 -19.45 -9.77 18.36
CA ARG A 33 -20.02 -9.13 17.16
C ARG A 33 -19.66 -7.65 17.09
N SER A 34 -19.59 -6.99 18.24
CA SER A 34 -19.09 -5.61 18.39
C SER A 34 -17.71 -5.43 17.74
N ILE A 35 -16.79 -6.38 17.96
CA ILE A 35 -15.42 -6.37 17.40
C ILE A 35 -15.47 -6.41 15.86
N PHE A 36 -16.27 -7.31 15.29
CA PHE A 36 -16.44 -7.38 13.83
C PHE A 36 -17.09 -6.12 13.26
N VAL A 37 -18.14 -5.61 13.91
CA VAL A 37 -18.83 -4.39 13.46
C VAL A 37 -17.89 -3.18 13.47
N ALA A 38 -17.04 -3.05 14.48
CA ALA A 38 -16.03 -1.99 14.53
C ALA A 38 -15.06 -2.09 13.34
N GLN A 39 -14.61 -3.30 13.00
CA GLN A 39 -13.73 -3.51 11.84
C GLN A 39 -14.41 -3.14 10.51
N TYR A 40 -15.68 -3.48 10.33
CA TYR A 40 -16.46 -3.05 9.17
C TYR A 40 -16.66 -1.53 9.14
N GLY A 41 -16.79 -0.88 10.29
CA GLY A 41 -16.87 0.58 10.39
C GLY A 41 -15.63 1.26 9.80
N PHE A 42 -14.43 0.81 10.17
CA PHE A 42 -13.19 1.32 9.58
C PHE A 42 -13.10 1.05 8.08
N ALA A 43 -13.49 -0.13 7.62
CA ALA A 43 -13.49 -0.48 6.20
C ALA A 43 -14.47 0.40 5.39
N ALA A 44 -15.64 0.71 5.94
CA ALA A 44 -16.62 1.58 5.29
C ALA A 44 -16.08 3.01 5.15
N ILE A 45 -15.48 3.55 6.21
CA ILE A 45 -14.83 4.88 6.18
C ILE A 45 -13.71 4.89 5.13
N ALA A 46 -12.83 3.89 5.14
CA ALA A 46 -11.76 3.79 4.16
C ALA A 46 -12.31 3.73 2.71
N THR A 47 -13.38 2.96 2.48
CA THR A 47 -14.04 2.85 1.17
C THR A 47 -14.60 4.18 0.71
N ALA A 48 -15.19 4.97 1.61
CA ALA A 48 -15.67 6.32 1.28
C ALA A 48 -14.51 7.24 0.84
N PHE A 49 -13.34 7.14 1.49
CA PHE A 49 -12.16 7.94 1.13
C PHE A 49 -11.52 7.54 -0.21
N VAL A 50 -11.66 6.28 -0.64
CA VAL A 50 -11.10 5.82 -1.93
C VAL A 50 -11.64 6.64 -3.10
N PHE A 51 -12.91 7.05 -3.08
CA PHE A 51 -13.51 7.87 -4.14
C PHE A 51 -12.89 9.27 -4.27
N PHE A 52 -12.26 9.79 -3.22
CA PHE A 52 -11.59 11.09 -3.24
C PHE A 52 -10.13 11.01 -3.69
N MET A 53 -9.54 9.81 -3.72
CA MET A 53 -8.13 9.62 -4.00
C MET A 53 -7.84 9.73 -5.51
N PRO A 54 -6.85 10.53 -5.94
CA PRO A 54 -6.44 10.55 -7.33
C PRO A 54 -5.84 9.21 -7.75
N GLU A 55 -6.06 8.84 -9.01
CA GLU A 55 -5.43 7.68 -9.62
C GLU A 55 -3.90 7.79 -9.56
N SER A 56 -3.23 6.67 -9.29
CA SER A 56 -1.78 6.64 -9.13
C SER A 56 -1.06 7.06 -10.42
N PRO A 57 -0.19 8.09 -10.39
CA PRO A 57 0.51 8.57 -11.58
C PRO A 57 1.50 7.53 -12.14
N TRP A 58 2.08 6.70 -11.28
CA TRP A 58 2.97 5.60 -11.67
C TRP A 58 2.25 4.53 -12.51
N TRP A 59 1.03 4.18 -12.10
CA TRP A 59 0.21 3.21 -12.84
C TRP A 59 -0.22 3.78 -14.20
N LEU A 60 -0.65 5.05 -14.22
CA LEU A 60 -1.03 5.75 -15.45
C LEU A 60 0.15 5.87 -16.43
N ALA A 61 1.34 6.19 -15.95
CA ALA A 61 2.56 6.24 -16.76
C ALA A 61 2.94 4.87 -17.31
N SER A 62 2.84 3.80 -16.52
CA SER A 62 3.09 2.43 -16.99
C SER A 62 2.11 2.00 -18.09
N LYS A 63 0.88 2.51 -18.08
CA LYS A 63 -0.13 2.27 -19.12
C LYS A 63 -0.04 3.23 -20.33
N GLY A 64 0.97 4.10 -20.39
CA GLY A 64 1.16 5.07 -21.49
C GLY A 64 0.14 6.21 -21.51
N ARG A 65 -0.56 6.46 -20.39
CA ARG A 65 -1.58 7.51 -20.27
C ARG A 65 -0.99 8.79 -19.66
N ASP A 66 -0.05 9.39 -20.38
CA ASP A 66 0.79 10.48 -19.86
C ASP A 66 0.02 11.73 -19.45
N GLU A 67 -0.99 12.14 -20.23
CA GLU A 67 -1.80 13.30 -19.88
C GLU A 67 -2.60 13.11 -18.58
N LYS A 68 -3.08 11.88 -18.34
CA LYS A 68 -3.78 11.56 -17.08
C LYS A 68 -2.77 11.50 -15.94
N ALA A 69 -1.58 10.98 -16.17
CA ALA A 69 -0.50 10.97 -15.18
C ALA A 69 -0.09 12.40 -14.78
N LEU A 70 0.03 13.34 -15.73
CA LEU A 70 0.29 14.76 -15.43
C LEU A 70 -0.82 15.38 -14.58
N ARG A 71 -2.09 15.11 -14.90
CA ARG A 71 -3.23 15.61 -14.11
C ARG A 71 -3.21 15.06 -12.69
N SER A 72 -2.92 13.76 -12.51
CA SER A 72 -2.78 13.15 -11.18
C SER A 72 -1.59 13.70 -10.41
N LEU A 73 -0.43 13.89 -11.05
CA LEU A 73 0.76 14.50 -10.45
C LEU A 73 0.48 15.94 -10.00
N LYS A 74 -0.15 16.76 -10.84
CA LYS A 74 -0.52 18.14 -10.49
C LYS A 74 -1.47 18.21 -9.29
N ARG A 75 -2.36 17.22 -9.13
CA ARG A 75 -3.26 17.12 -7.96
C ARG A 75 -2.53 16.69 -6.69
N LEU A 76 -1.45 15.93 -6.81
CA LEU A 76 -0.61 15.49 -5.69
C LEU A 76 0.41 16.57 -5.28
N GLU A 77 0.99 17.26 -6.26
CA GLU A 77 2.01 18.30 -6.13
C GLU A 77 1.40 19.68 -6.37
N SER A 78 0.46 20.07 -5.52
CA SER A 78 -0.34 21.29 -5.71
C SER A 78 0.47 22.60 -5.79
N SER A 79 1.76 22.57 -5.43
CA SER A 79 2.66 23.75 -5.40
C SER A 79 3.79 23.69 -6.42
N SER A 80 3.88 22.63 -7.25
CA SER A 80 4.97 22.48 -8.22
C SER A 80 4.68 23.21 -9.52
N SER A 81 5.73 23.80 -10.09
CA SER A 81 5.64 24.43 -11.41
C SER A 81 5.31 23.38 -12.48
N PRO A 82 4.65 23.78 -13.60
CA PRO A 82 4.36 22.85 -14.70
C PRO A 82 5.61 22.14 -15.24
N GLU A 83 6.75 22.82 -15.20
CA GLU A 83 8.04 22.28 -15.64
C GLU A 83 8.57 21.20 -14.69
N GLU A 84 8.45 21.39 -13.38
CA GLU A 84 8.83 20.38 -12.38
C GLU A 84 7.95 19.14 -12.51
N THR A 85 6.64 19.29 -12.67
CA THR A 85 5.73 18.15 -12.87
C THR A 85 6.08 17.34 -14.12
N MET A 86 6.48 17.99 -15.21
CA MET A 86 6.97 17.32 -16.42
C MET A 86 8.28 16.57 -16.18
N LYS A 87 9.23 17.17 -15.45
CA LYS A 87 10.48 16.51 -15.05
C LYS A 87 10.21 15.27 -14.18
N HIS A 88 9.29 15.37 -13.23
CA HIS A 88 8.87 14.23 -12.40
C HIS A 88 8.28 13.09 -13.23
N LEU A 89 7.42 13.40 -14.21
CA LEU A 89 6.87 12.39 -15.12
C LEU A 89 7.97 11.74 -15.98
N ALA A 90 8.93 12.52 -16.49
CA ALA A 90 10.06 12.00 -17.25
C ALA A 90 10.91 11.04 -16.39
N ASN A 91 11.21 11.40 -15.15
CA ASN A 91 11.93 10.54 -14.22
C ASN A 91 11.18 9.22 -13.97
N ILE A 92 9.86 9.28 -13.73
CA ILE A 92 9.01 8.08 -13.55
C ILE A 92 9.10 7.15 -14.76
N LYS A 93 9.10 7.70 -15.98
CA LYS A 93 9.22 6.90 -17.21
C LYS A 93 10.58 6.23 -17.34
N VAL A 94 11.66 6.95 -17.04
CA VAL A 94 13.02 6.39 -17.09
C VAL A 94 13.14 5.23 -16.10
N THR A 95 12.67 5.40 -14.86
CA THR A 95 12.69 4.32 -13.86
C THR A 95 11.81 3.14 -14.29
N LEU A 96 10.64 3.39 -14.88
CA LEU A 96 9.78 2.32 -15.41
C LEU A 96 10.46 1.52 -16.53
N GLU A 97 11.20 2.19 -17.40
CA GLU A 97 11.96 1.54 -18.47
C GLU A 97 13.11 0.70 -17.91
N GLU A 98 13.84 1.23 -16.94
CA GLU A 98 14.92 0.51 -16.24
C GLU A 98 14.39 -0.74 -15.56
N ILE A 99 13.30 -0.63 -14.78
CA ILE A 99 12.64 -1.79 -14.16
C ILE A 99 12.20 -2.80 -15.20
N ARG A 100 11.63 -2.36 -16.33
CA ARG A 100 11.20 -3.27 -17.41
C ARG A 100 12.37 -4.01 -18.04
N ARG A 101 13.52 -3.34 -18.22
CA ARG A 101 14.74 -3.94 -18.75
C ARG A 101 15.32 -4.96 -17.77
N GLU A 102 15.37 -4.63 -16.48
CA GLU A 102 15.85 -5.55 -15.43
C GLU A 102 14.90 -6.74 -15.23
N THR A 103 13.59 -6.52 -15.38
CA THR A 103 12.57 -7.56 -15.21
C THR A 103 12.33 -8.36 -16.50
N ALA A 104 12.97 -8.02 -17.62
CA ALA A 104 12.81 -8.74 -18.87
C ALA A 104 13.48 -10.11 -18.81
N GLY A 105 12.67 -11.16 -18.61
CA GLY A 105 13.10 -12.55 -18.62
C GLY A 105 13.21 -13.20 -17.24
N VAL A 106 13.09 -12.43 -16.15
CA VAL A 106 13.01 -13.00 -14.80
C VAL A 106 11.59 -13.50 -14.53
N THR A 107 11.49 -14.72 -14.02
CA THR A 107 10.22 -15.32 -13.61
C THR A 107 10.25 -15.50 -12.10
N TYR A 108 9.10 -15.43 -11.43
CA TYR A 108 8.99 -15.71 -9.98
C TYR A 108 9.59 -17.07 -9.57
N LEU A 109 9.71 -18.03 -10.51
CA LEU A 109 10.39 -19.31 -10.33
C LEU A 109 11.89 -19.16 -10.00
N GLU A 110 12.54 -18.06 -10.39
CA GLU A 110 13.94 -17.81 -10.08
C GLU A 110 14.20 -17.54 -8.59
N CYS A 111 13.17 -17.09 -7.85
CA CYS A 111 13.24 -16.92 -6.40
C CYS A 111 13.40 -18.26 -5.65
N PHE A 112 12.98 -19.38 -6.26
CA PHE A 112 13.07 -20.74 -5.70
C PHE A 112 14.31 -21.50 -6.17
N ARG A 113 15.12 -20.94 -7.08
CA ARG A 113 16.37 -21.55 -7.53
C ARG A 113 17.39 -21.50 -6.38
N LYS A 114 18.14 -22.60 -6.13
CA LYS A 114 19.08 -22.78 -5.00
C LYS A 114 19.98 -21.57 -4.70
N SER A 115 20.41 -20.83 -5.72
CA SER A 115 21.25 -19.63 -5.58
C SER A 115 20.55 -18.49 -4.81
N ASN A 116 19.25 -18.30 -5.02
CA ASN A 116 18.47 -17.23 -4.39
C ASN A 116 17.63 -17.71 -3.21
N LEU A 117 17.36 -19.02 -3.08
CA LEU A 117 16.49 -19.57 -2.04
C LEU A 117 16.89 -19.16 -0.61
N ARG A 118 18.19 -19.15 -0.30
CA ARG A 118 18.68 -18.70 1.03
C ARG A 118 18.40 -17.22 1.27
N ARG A 119 18.54 -16.37 0.24
CA ARG A 119 18.23 -14.94 0.32
C ARG A 119 16.73 -14.73 0.48
N THR A 120 15.92 -15.44 -0.30
CA THR A 120 14.45 -15.42 -0.24
C THR A 120 13.94 -15.85 1.14
N ILE A 121 14.49 -16.91 1.74
CA ILE A 121 14.10 -17.39 3.08
C ILE A 121 14.41 -16.34 4.14
N VAL A 122 15.59 -15.72 4.13
CA VAL A 122 15.96 -14.65 5.09
C VAL A 122 15.03 -13.44 4.96
N SER A 123 14.61 -13.09 3.74
CA SER A 123 13.69 -11.97 3.51
C SER A 123 12.25 -12.24 3.95
N ILE A 124 11.74 -13.46 3.75
CA ILE A 124 10.34 -13.80 4.05
C ILE A 124 10.17 -14.20 5.52
N ALA A 125 11.13 -14.96 6.05
CA ALA A 125 11.06 -15.54 7.37
C ALA A 125 12.40 -15.39 8.09
N PRO A 126 12.75 -14.15 8.50
CA PRO A 126 14.02 -13.87 9.17
C PRO A 126 14.19 -14.65 10.48
N LEU A 127 13.08 -15.14 11.08
CA LEU A 127 13.06 -15.88 12.34
C LEU A 127 13.21 -17.41 12.20
N ILE A 128 13.38 -17.94 10.98
CA ILE A 128 13.52 -19.39 10.73
C ILE A 128 15.00 -19.85 10.75
N ILE A 129 15.95 -18.91 10.90
CA ILE A 129 17.40 -19.19 10.99
C ILE A 129 17.92 -18.82 12.37
#